data_AF-A0A1E4NT24-F1
#
_entry.id   AF-A0A1E4NT24-F1
#
_cell.length_a   1.000
_cell.length_b   1.000
_cell.length_c   1.000
_cell.angle_alpha   90.00
_cell.angle_beta   90.00
_cell.angle_gamma   90.00
#
_symmetry.space_group_name_H-M   'P 1'
#
loop_
_entity.id
_entity.type
_entity.pdbx_description
1 polymer ?
#
loop_
_entity_poly.entity_id
_entity_poly.type
_entity_poly.pdbx_seq_one_letter_code
_entity_poly.pdbx_strand_id
1 'polypeptide(L)' 'MRTTIDLPDPLLRQLKSRAALEGTTLKALVLSLVERGLNAPPTTPSSAERSALPSIATGRPLPLRNPSNAGLFELLDDA' A
#
# COMPACT_ATOMS: atom_id res chain seq x y z
N MET A 1 -28.49 -2.47 16.43
CA MET A 1 -28.58 -1.66 17.66
C MET A 1 -28.10 -0.24 17.37
N ARG A 2 -28.50 0.78 18.14
CA ARG A 2 -27.96 2.15 18.01
C ARG A 2 -26.78 2.29 18.96
N THR A 3 -25.61 2.58 18.42
CA THR A 3 -24.37 2.73 19.19
C THR A 3 -23.81 4.13 18.96
N THR A 4 -23.39 4.78 20.02
CA THR A 4 -22.65 6.05 19.96
C THR A 4 -21.17 5.74 20.12
N ILE A 5 -20.35 6.19 19.18
CA ILE A 5 -18.89 6.02 19.19
C ILE A 5 -18.23 7.38 19.03
N ASP A 6 -17.14 7.62 19.76
CA ASP A 6 -16.35 8.82 19.60
C ASP A 6 -15.45 8.70 18.37
N LEU A 7 -15.60 9.63 17.43
CA LEU A 7 -14.82 9.72 16.20
C LEU A 7 -14.17 11.10 16.15
N PRO A 8 -12.83 11.20 16.09
CA PRO A 8 -12.16 12.48 15.93
C PRO A 8 -12.63 13.21 14.67
N ASP A 9 -12.79 14.53 14.75
CA ASP A 9 -13.24 15.36 13.64
C ASP A 9 -12.49 15.11 12.31
N PRO A 10 -11.15 14.96 12.28
CA PRO A 10 -10.44 14.66 11.04
C PRO A 10 -10.88 13.33 10.41
N LEU A 11 -11.14 12.32 11.23
CA LEU A 11 -11.56 11.00 10.79
C LEU A 11 -12.99 11.03 10.25
N LEU A 12 -13.89 11.72 10.95
CA LEU A 12 -15.27 11.90 10.49
C LEU A 12 -15.32 12.62 9.14
N ARG A 13 -14.49 13.66 8.95
CA ARG A 13 -14.37 14.37 7.66
C ARG A 13 -13.92 13.44 6.55
N GLN A 14 -12.89 12.64 6.78
CA GLN A 14 -12.40 11.66 5.81
C GLN A 14 -13.46 10.63 5.44
N LEU A 15 -14.19 10.10 6.42
CA LEU A 15 -15.29 9.16 6.18
C LEU A 15 -16.41 9.78 5.33
N LYS A 16 -16.77 11.04 5.58
CA LYS A 16 -17.76 11.76 4.76
C LYS A 16 -17.29 11.95 3.32
N SER A 17 -16.04 12.38 3.12
CA SER A 17 -15.46 12.52 1.78
C SER A 17 -15.45 11.19 1.04
N ARG A 18 -15.03 10.11 1.70
CA ARG A 18 -15.02 8.77 1.12
C ARG A 18 -16.41 8.28 0.75
N ALA A 19 -17.40 8.48 1.62
CA ALA A 19 -18.79 8.10 1.34
C ALA A 19 -19.34 8.85 0.11
N ALA A 20 -19.03 10.14 -0.03
CA ALA A 20 -19.42 10.93 -1.19
C ALA A 20 -18.74 10.44 -2.48
N LEU A 21 -17.44 10.13 -2.43
CA LEU A 21 -16.70 9.60 -3.58
C LEU A 21 -17.19 8.21 -4.02
N GLU A 22 -17.54 7.34 -3.07
CA GLU A 22 -18.05 5.99 -3.33
C GLU A 22 -19.57 5.99 -3.63
N GLY A 23 -20.24 7.14 -3.61
CA GLY A 23 -21.69 7.24 -3.86
C GLY A 23 -22.55 6.50 -2.84
N THR A 24 -22.04 6.30 -1.62
CA THR A 24 -22.70 5.52 -0.55
C THR A 24 -23.03 6.39 0.65
N THR A 25 -23.84 5.85 1.57
CA THR A 25 -24.15 6.54 2.83
C THR A 25 -23.03 6.33 3.85
N LEU A 26 -22.82 7.31 4.74
CA LEU A 26 -21.86 7.19 5.84
C LEU A 26 -22.10 5.94 6.70
N LYS A 27 -23.38 5.60 6.94
CA LYS A 27 -23.76 4.39 7.70
C LYS A 27 -23.30 3.12 7.00
N ALA A 28 -23.56 2.98 5.70
CA ALA A 28 -23.19 1.81 4.93
C ALA A 28 -21.66 1.66 4.83
N LEU A 29 -20.95 2.78 4.62
CA LEU A 29 -19.50 2.80 4.63
C LEU A 29 -18.94 2.32 5.96
N VAL A 30 -19.40 2.90 7.08
CA VAL A 30 -18.94 2.52 8.42
C VAL A 30 -19.21 1.05 8.70
N LEU A 31 -20.40 0.54 8.36
CA LEU A 31 -20.72 -0.88 8.52
C LEU A 31 -19.72 -1.77 7.75
N SER A 32 -19.48 -1.46 6.47
CA SER A 32 -18.53 -2.22 5.64
C SER A 32 -17.10 -2.18 6.16
N LEU A 33 -16.69 -1.08 6.79
CA LEU A 33 -15.35 -0.93 7.34
C LEU A 33 -15.21 -1.72 8.65
N VAL A 34 -16.24 -1.71 9.49
CA VAL A 34 -16.28 -2.51 10.72
C VAL A 34 -16.29 -4.01 10.40
N GLU A 35 -17.12 -4.45 9.46
CA GLU A 35 -17.15 -5.85 9.02
C GLU A 35 -15.79 -6.29 8.45
N ARG A 36 -15.17 -5.46 7.59
CA ARG A 36 -13.82 -5.74 7.09
C ARG A 36 -12.78 -5.76 8.21
N GLY A 37 -12.85 -4.85 9.18
CA GLY A 37 -11.93 -4.79 10.29
C GLY A 37 -12.01 -6.01 11.22
N LEU A 38 -13.22 -6.56 11.40
CA LEU A 38 -13.44 -7.76 12.21
C LEU A 38 -13.06 -9.07 11.49
N ASN A 39 -13.23 -9.10 10.16
CA ASN A 39 -12.87 -10.26 9.33
C ASN A 39 -11.42 -10.23 8.83
N ALA A 40 -10.74 -9.08 8.95
CA ALA A 40 -9.34 -8.97 8.57
C ALA A 40 -8.53 -9.90 9.47
N PRO A 41 -7.69 -10.79 8.91
CA PRO A 41 -6.73 -11.53 9.72
C PRO A 41 -5.87 -10.50 10.47
N PRO A 42 -5.48 -10.80 11.73
CA PRO A 42 -4.65 -9.90 12.49
C PRO A 42 -3.43 -9.58 11.63
N THR A 43 -3.32 -8.32 11.22
CA THR A 43 -2.11 -7.83 10.57
C THR A 43 -1.06 -7.85 11.66
N THR A 44 -0.37 -8.99 11.82
CA THR A 44 1.02 -8.94 12.26
C THR A 44 1.66 -7.86 11.40
N PRO A 45 2.45 -6.93 11.96
CA PRO A 45 3.30 -6.09 11.16
C PRO A 45 4.26 -7.02 10.43
N SER A 46 3.79 -7.57 9.31
CA SER A 46 4.62 -8.05 8.25
C SER A 46 5.38 -6.78 7.90
N SER A 47 6.63 -6.71 8.35
CA SER A 47 7.65 -6.00 7.59
C SER A 47 7.32 -6.38 6.17
N ALA A 48 6.65 -5.48 5.45
CA ALA A 48 6.23 -5.74 4.10
C ALA A 48 7.42 -6.42 3.47
N GLU A 49 7.25 -7.69 3.07
CA GLU A 49 8.15 -8.29 2.12
C GLU A 49 8.05 -7.33 0.96
N ARG A 50 8.94 -6.32 0.97
CA ARG A 50 9.17 -5.41 -0.13
C ARG A 50 9.40 -6.40 -1.23
N SER A 51 8.41 -6.53 -2.11
CA SER A 51 8.45 -7.43 -3.27
C SER A 51 9.88 -7.38 -3.74
N ALA A 52 10.61 -8.50 -3.59
CA ALA A 52 12.05 -8.50 -3.71
C ALA A 52 12.36 -7.85 -5.04
N LEU A 53 12.94 -6.65 -5.00
CA LEU A 53 13.30 -5.96 -6.23
C LEU A 53 14.28 -6.90 -6.95
N PRO A 54 14.18 -7.04 -8.28
CA PRO A 54 15.14 -7.82 -9.02
C PRO A 54 16.54 -7.30 -8.66
N SER A 55 17.35 -8.17 -8.07
CA SER A 55 18.68 -7.83 -7.57
C SER A 55 19.71 -8.69 -8.29
N ILE A 56 20.77 -8.04 -8.76
CA ILE A 56 21.91 -8.70 -9.39
C ILE A 56 23.08 -8.67 -8.40
N ALA A 57 23.57 -9.85 -8.01
CA ALA A 57 24.77 -9.97 -7.18
C ALA A 57 25.99 -10.05 -8.09
N THR A 58 26.69 -8.92 -8.28
CA THR A 58 27.91 -8.86 -9.08
C THR A 58 29.13 -9.05 -8.16
N GLY A 59 29.77 -10.22 -8.23
CA GLY A 59 31.03 -10.50 -7.50
C GLY A 59 32.27 -9.84 -8.11
N ARG A 60 32.08 -8.93 -9.08
CA ARG A 60 33.11 -8.18 -9.81
C ARG A 60 32.57 -6.77 -10.08
N PRO A 61 33.43 -5.75 -10.21
CA PRO A 61 32.97 -4.40 -10.55
C PRO A 61 32.21 -4.41 -11.88
N LEU A 62 31.04 -3.77 -11.94
CA LEU A 62 30.27 -3.64 -13.17
C LEU A 62 31.10 -2.88 -14.22
N PRO A 63 31.21 -3.37 -15.46
CA PRO A 63 31.98 -2.72 -16.52
C PRO A 63 31.22 -1.53 -17.12
N LEU A 64 30.76 -0.60 -16.28
CA LEU A 64 30.06 0.61 -16.70
C LEU A 64 31.07 1.71 -17.02
N ARG A 65 31.25 2.03 -18.31
CA ARG A 65 32.07 3.17 -18.73
C ARG A 65 31.41 4.51 -18.38
N ASN A 66 30.08 4.57 -18.33
CA ASN A 66 29.32 5.75 -17.91
C ASN A 66 28.06 5.32 -17.15
N PRO A 67 27.98 5.50 -15.82
CA PRO A 67 26.87 5.00 -15.02
C PRO A 67 25.60 5.83 -15.29
N SER A 68 24.66 5.23 -16.02
CA SER A 68 23.35 5.81 -16.35
C SER A 68 22.27 4.73 -16.35
N ASN A 69 21.01 5.11 -16.19
CA ASN A 69 19.89 4.15 -16.24
C ASN A 69 19.85 3.39 -17.57
N ALA A 70 20.22 4.03 -18.68
CA ALA A 70 20.32 3.37 -20.00
C ALA A 70 21.43 2.32 -20.02
N GLY A 71 22.63 2.65 -19.54
CA GLY A 71 23.74 1.70 -19.46
C GLY A 71 23.52 0.56 -18.46
N LEU A 72 22.68 0.77 -17.43
CA LEU A 72 22.24 -0.32 -16.55
C LEU A 72 21.25 -1.27 -17.24
N PHE A 73 20.38 -0.75 -18.11
CA PHE A 73 19.38 -1.55 -18.81
C PHE A 73 20.02 -2.50 -19.84
N GLU A 74 21.05 -2.05 -20.56
CA GLU A 74 21.80 -2.89 -21.51
C GLU A 74 22.41 -4.14 -20.85
N LEU A 75 22.72 -4.10 -19.54
CA LEU A 75 23.25 -5.25 -18.80
C LEU A 75 22.19 -6.28 -18.41
N LEU A 76 20.90 -5.95 -18.47
CA LEU A 76 19.83 -6.90 -18.16
C LEU A 76 19.53 -7.85 -19.33
N ASP A 77 19.79 -7.45 -20.57
CA ASP A 77 19.52 -8.25 -21.77
C ASP A 77 20.61 -9.31 -22.03
N ASP A 78 21.78 -9.17 -21.42
CA ASP A 78 22.95 -10.07 -21.55
C ASP A 78 23.03 -11.17 -20.47
N ALA A 79 21.99 -11.34 -19.64
CA ALA A 79 21.94 -12.28 -18.51
C ALA A 79 21.24 -13.62 -18.83
#